data_AF-A0A1D6HQA9-F1
#
_entry.id   AF-A0A1D6HQA9-F1
#
_cell.length_a   1.000
_cell.length_b   1.000
_cell.length_c   1.000
_cell.angle_alpha   90.00
_cell.angle_beta   90.00
_cell.angle_gamma   90.00
#
_symmetry.space_group_name_H-M   'P 1'
#
loop_
_entity.id
_entity.type
_entity.pdbx_description
1 polymer ?
#
loop_
_entity_poly.entity_id
_entity_poly.type
_entity_poly.pdbx_seq_one_letter_code
_entity_poly.pdbx_strand_id
1 'polypeptide(L)'
;MASSSGGGGGRRMTPGGDSSASAGGRRIYRTQTAGNLGDSIFDSEVVPSSLVDIAPILRVANEVEASNPRVAYLCRFYAFEKAHRLDPTSSGRGVRQFKTALLQRLERENDPTLKGRVKQSDAREMQSFYQLYYKKYIQALQKVADKADRAQLTKAYQTAAVLFEVLRAVNVSQKIEVDKSILETHNQVEEKKKLYLPYNILPLDPDSANQPIMLYPEIQAAFHALRNTRGLPWPKEHEKKRDAPKEHEKKRDADLLAWLQAMFGFQKDNVSNQREHLILLLANVHIRQIPKSDQQPKLDDRALDTVMKKLFKNYKRWCKYLGRKSSLWLPTIQQEVQQRKLLYMGLYLLIWGEAANLRFMPECLCYIYHHMAFELYGMLAGNVSPTTGENVKPAYGGEEEAFLKRVVTPIYKVIEKEVERSKTMKSKHSHWRNYDDLNEYFWSRDCFRLGWPMRSDADFFKTPNVPLHHVDGEDRTVGNGNWMGKVNFVEIRSFWHIFRSFDRMWSFLILSLQAMVIIAWNGGTPSDIFDRGVFKQVLSIFITAAILKLGQGGCYAVNQQNLLVSRKLGRLELKPKYPTKPTI
;
A
#
# COMPACT_ATOMS: atom_id res chain seq x y z
N MET A 1 -46.28 -15.47 35.20
CA MET A 1 -47.48 -14.84 35.78
C MET A 1 -47.43 -13.38 35.34
N ALA A 2 -48.16 -13.03 34.28
CA ALA A 2 -49.47 -12.34 34.34
C ALA A 2 -49.30 -10.90 34.85
N SER A 3 -49.73 -9.80 34.20
CA SER A 3 -50.60 -9.61 33.03
C SER A 3 -50.48 -8.18 32.48
N SER A 4 -50.69 -8.11 31.16
CA SER A 4 -51.27 -7.07 30.28
C SER A 4 -51.84 -5.74 30.79
N SER A 5 -51.68 -4.70 29.96
CA SER A 5 -52.77 -3.90 29.35
C SER A 5 -52.19 -3.08 28.18
N GLY A 6 -52.83 -2.82 27.04
CA GLY A 6 -54.13 -3.19 26.51
C GLY A 6 -54.32 -2.56 25.11
N GLY A 7 -55.16 -3.20 24.28
CA GLY A 7 -55.94 -2.63 23.15
C GLY A 7 -55.20 -1.96 21.98
N GLY A 8 -55.44 -2.24 20.70
CA GLY A 8 -56.52 -2.97 20.06
C GLY A 8 -56.79 -2.37 18.68
N GLY A 9 -56.99 -3.21 17.66
CA GLY A 9 -57.83 -2.89 16.51
C GLY A 9 -57.16 -2.57 15.17
N GLY A 10 -57.29 -3.49 14.20
CA GLY A 10 -57.55 -3.12 12.80
C GLY A 10 -56.56 -3.61 11.73
N ARG A 11 -56.62 -4.89 11.32
CA ARG A 11 -56.01 -5.41 10.08
C ARG A 11 -57.00 -6.28 9.29
N ARG A 12 -57.11 -6.04 7.99
CA ARG A 12 -57.56 -6.97 6.93
C ARG A 12 -56.71 -6.63 5.68
N MET A 13 -55.65 -7.41 5.39
CA MET A 13 -55.53 -8.50 4.38
C MET A 13 -55.76 -7.98 2.95
N THR A 14 -54.77 -7.96 2.04
CA THR A 14 -54.03 -9.09 1.40
C THR A 14 -52.84 -8.54 0.54
N PRO A 15 -52.09 -9.31 -0.29
CA PRO A 15 -51.06 -10.28 0.09
C PRO A 15 -49.69 -10.08 -0.63
N GLY A 16 -48.63 -10.67 -0.07
CA GLY A 16 -47.53 -11.33 -0.81
C GLY A 16 -46.48 -10.47 -1.52
N GLY A 17 -45.25 -10.47 -0.98
CA GLY A 17 -44.05 -9.98 -1.69
C GLY A 17 -42.79 -10.18 -0.87
N ASP A 18 -42.18 -11.36 -0.98
CA ASP A 18 -40.91 -11.74 -0.38
C ASP A 18 -39.79 -10.75 -0.72
N SER A 19 -39.21 -10.10 0.29
CA SER A 19 -37.96 -9.34 0.16
C SER A 19 -36.80 -10.22 0.65
N SER A 20 -36.29 -11.04 -0.28
CA SER A 20 -35.00 -11.71 -0.08
C SER A 20 -33.85 -10.75 -0.39
N ALA A 21 -33.03 -10.51 0.61
CA ALA A 21 -31.72 -9.90 0.47
C ALA A 21 -30.86 -10.74 -0.49
N SER A 22 -30.43 -10.18 -1.62
CA SER A 22 -29.45 -10.83 -2.49
C SER A 22 -28.08 -10.20 -2.32
N ALA A 23 -27.18 -11.02 -1.77
CA ALA A 23 -25.75 -10.78 -1.69
C ALA A 23 -25.15 -10.65 -3.11
N GLY A 24 -24.19 -9.75 -3.25
CA GLY A 24 -23.44 -9.51 -4.49
C GLY A 24 -22.65 -10.74 -4.93
N GLY A 25 -23.24 -11.54 -5.81
CA GLY A 25 -22.56 -12.58 -6.58
C GLY A 25 -22.10 -12.03 -7.94
N ARG A 26 -20.80 -12.09 -8.21
CA ARG A 26 -20.21 -11.86 -9.54
C ARG A 26 -20.86 -12.81 -10.56
N ARG A 27 -21.74 -12.29 -11.41
CA ARG A 27 -22.38 -13.04 -12.50
C ARG A 27 -21.43 -13.09 -13.70
N ILE A 28 -20.96 -14.29 -14.04
CA ILE A 28 -20.19 -14.55 -15.26
C ILE A 28 -21.16 -14.43 -16.44
N TYR A 29 -20.98 -13.43 -17.30
CA TYR A 29 -21.77 -13.32 -18.53
C TYR A 29 -21.17 -14.19 -19.64
N ARG A 30 -22.01 -15.11 -20.13
CA ARG A 30 -21.79 -15.95 -21.31
C ARG A 30 -21.81 -15.07 -22.57
N THR A 31 -20.87 -15.27 -23.48
CA THR A 31 -20.76 -14.57 -24.77
C THR A 31 -22.07 -14.69 -25.55
N GLN A 32 -22.74 -13.55 -25.82
CA GLN A 32 -23.91 -13.49 -26.69
C GLN A 32 -23.53 -13.02 -28.10
N THR A 33 -24.14 -13.64 -29.10
CA THR A 33 -23.90 -13.47 -30.52
C THR A 33 -24.69 -12.28 -31.10
N ALA A 34 -23.98 -11.34 -31.73
CA ALA A 34 -24.30 -10.43 -32.83
C ALA A 34 -25.68 -9.74 -33.04
N GLY A 35 -26.73 -9.94 -32.24
CA GLY A 35 -28.07 -9.47 -32.60
C GLY A 35 -28.95 -9.00 -31.44
N ASN A 36 -28.49 -8.00 -30.68
CA ASN A 36 -29.29 -7.03 -29.87
C ASN A 36 -28.37 -6.38 -28.82
N LEU A 37 -27.56 -5.43 -29.26
CA LEU A 37 -26.66 -4.67 -28.40
C LEU A 37 -27.18 -3.23 -28.28
N GLY A 38 -28.23 -3.06 -27.47
CA GLY A 38 -28.73 -1.73 -27.07
C GLY A 38 -27.80 -1.10 -26.03
N ASP A 39 -27.61 0.22 -26.16
CA ASP A 39 -27.00 1.30 -25.33
C ASP A 39 -26.13 1.00 -24.09
N SER A 40 -26.26 -0.17 -23.47
CA SER A 40 -25.55 -0.68 -22.29
C SER A 40 -24.06 -1.05 -22.46
N ILE A 41 -23.48 -1.07 -23.68
CA ILE A 41 -22.03 -1.33 -23.85
C ILE A 41 -21.18 -0.09 -23.51
N PHE A 42 -21.78 1.10 -23.49
CA PHE A 42 -21.04 2.36 -23.43
C PHE A 42 -21.08 3.07 -22.08
N ASP A 43 -21.54 2.37 -21.03
CA ASP A 43 -21.23 2.78 -19.68
C ASP A 43 -19.71 2.81 -19.51
N SER A 44 -19.21 3.85 -18.85
CA SER A 44 -17.77 4.19 -18.77
C SER A 44 -16.90 3.14 -18.04
N GLU A 45 -17.48 1.97 -17.75
CA GLU A 45 -16.96 0.86 -16.94
C GLU A 45 -16.63 -0.40 -17.75
N VAL A 46 -16.89 -0.44 -19.07
CA VAL A 46 -16.61 -1.61 -19.94
C VAL A 46 -15.57 -1.31 -21.01
N VAL A 47 -14.47 -0.65 -20.64
CA VAL A 47 -13.30 -0.48 -21.52
C VAL A 47 -12.40 -1.71 -21.40
N PRO A 48 -11.95 -2.32 -22.52
CA PRO A 48 -10.98 -3.42 -22.48
C PRO A 48 -9.73 -3.06 -21.68
N SER A 49 -9.14 -4.02 -20.96
CA SER A 49 -7.98 -3.77 -20.08
C SER A 49 -6.74 -3.24 -20.81
N SER A 50 -6.62 -3.49 -22.12
CA SER A 50 -5.55 -2.93 -22.97
C SER A 50 -5.79 -1.47 -23.38
N LEU A 51 -6.97 -0.91 -23.12
CA LEU A 51 -7.39 0.43 -23.55
C LEU A 51 -7.77 1.35 -22.38
N VAL A 52 -7.35 1.04 -21.15
CA VAL A 52 -7.73 1.80 -19.93
C VAL A 52 -7.51 3.32 -20.08
N ASP A 53 -6.50 3.74 -20.85
CA ASP A 53 -6.16 5.14 -21.10
C ASP A 53 -7.24 5.95 -21.84
N ILE A 54 -8.20 5.31 -22.51
CA ILE A 54 -9.31 6.02 -23.19
C ILE A 54 -10.53 6.24 -22.30
N ALA A 55 -10.62 5.52 -21.17
CA ALA A 55 -11.78 5.60 -20.27
C ALA A 55 -12.05 7.03 -19.75
N PRO A 56 -11.04 7.83 -19.37
CA PRO A 56 -11.26 9.22 -18.97
C PRO A 56 -11.88 10.08 -20.09
N ILE A 57 -11.50 9.83 -21.35
CA ILE A 57 -11.99 10.59 -22.51
C ILE A 57 -13.48 10.29 -22.74
N LEU A 58 -13.87 9.02 -22.65
CA LEU A 58 -15.27 8.61 -22.82
C LEU A 58 -16.15 9.09 -21.67
N ARG A 59 -15.62 9.08 -20.44
CA ARG A 59 -16.33 9.66 -19.28
C ARG A 59 -16.61 11.15 -19.50
N VAL A 60 -15.60 11.90 -19.93
CA VAL A 60 -15.76 13.33 -20.25
C VAL A 60 -16.75 13.53 -21.39
N ALA A 61 -16.71 12.70 -22.43
CA ALA A 61 -17.67 12.76 -23.53
C ALA A 61 -19.13 12.61 -23.05
N ASN A 62 -19.39 11.64 -22.18
CA ASN A 62 -20.72 11.42 -21.60
C ASN A 62 -21.14 12.59 -20.68
N GLU A 63 -20.21 13.18 -19.93
CA GLU A 63 -20.50 14.34 -19.07
C GLU A 63 -20.88 15.60 -19.84
N VAL A 64 -20.23 15.84 -20.99
CA VAL A 64 -20.45 17.05 -21.79
C VAL A 64 -21.56 16.90 -22.84
N GLU A 65 -22.03 15.68 -23.10
CA GLU A 65 -23.05 15.37 -24.12
C GLU A 65 -24.32 16.20 -23.99
N ALA A 66 -24.84 16.35 -22.77
CA ALA A 66 -26.03 17.17 -22.51
C ALA A 66 -25.79 18.68 -22.71
N SER A 67 -24.53 19.14 -22.61
CA SER A 67 -24.17 20.56 -22.75
C SER A 67 -23.79 20.93 -24.18
N ASN A 68 -23.02 20.08 -24.86
CA ASN A 68 -22.61 20.26 -26.25
C ASN A 68 -22.41 18.88 -26.93
N PRO A 69 -23.43 18.40 -27.68
CA PRO A 69 -23.36 17.10 -28.35
C PRO A 69 -22.22 17.00 -29.36
N ARG A 70 -21.85 18.09 -30.05
CA ARG A 70 -20.74 18.08 -31.02
C ARG A 70 -19.40 17.89 -30.33
N VAL A 71 -19.18 18.52 -29.18
CA VAL A 71 -17.95 18.32 -28.39
C VAL A 71 -17.86 16.89 -27.85
N ALA A 72 -18.98 16.32 -27.38
CA ALA A 72 -19.02 14.91 -26.96
C ALA A 72 -18.67 13.96 -28.10
N TYR A 73 -19.23 14.20 -29.30
CA TYR A 73 -18.87 13.46 -30.51
C TYR A 73 -17.36 13.54 -30.81
N LEU A 74 -16.76 14.73 -30.76
CA LEU A 74 -15.32 14.92 -31.01
C LEU A 74 -14.45 14.22 -29.96
N CYS A 75 -14.88 14.19 -28.69
CA CYS A 75 -14.20 13.42 -27.65
C CYS A 75 -14.25 11.91 -27.93
N ARG A 76 -15.41 11.38 -28.35
CA ARG A 76 -15.56 9.95 -28.73
C ARG A 76 -14.73 9.61 -29.97
N PHE A 77 -14.68 10.52 -30.95
CA PHE A 77 -13.87 10.35 -32.15
C PHE A 77 -12.38 10.29 -31.81
N TYR A 78 -11.90 11.21 -30.96
CA TYR A 78 -10.53 11.18 -30.46
C TYR A 78 -10.22 9.91 -29.64
N ALA A 79 -11.16 9.45 -28.80
CA ALA A 79 -11.02 8.19 -28.08
C ALA A 79 -10.87 6.99 -29.04
N PHE A 80 -11.63 6.98 -30.14
CA PHE A 80 -11.52 5.95 -31.19
C PHE A 80 -10.15 5.98 -31.87
N GLU A 81 -9.64 7.14 -32.28
CA GLU A 81 -8.30 7.27 -32.85
C GLU A 81 -7.21 6.80 -31.88
N LYS A 82 -7.31 7.21 -30.61
CA LYS A 82 -6.36 6.83 -29.56
C LYS A 82 -6.40 5.31 -29.33
N ALA A 83 -7.57 4.70 -29.31
CA ALA A 83 -7.71 3.25 -29.24
C ALA A 83 -7.09 2.53 -30.45
N HIS A 84 -7.18 3.12 -31.65
CA HIS A 84 -6.53 2.58 -32.84
C HIS A 84 -5.00 2.65 -32.73
N ARG A 85 -4.43 3.75 -32.22
CA ARG A 85 -2.98 3.89 -31.98
C ARG A 85 -2.45 2.93 -30.91
N LEU A 86 -3.22 2.67 -29.86
CA LEU A 86 -2.82 1.78 -28.76
C LEU A 86 -2.78 0.29 -29.14
N ASP A 87 -3.72 -0.15 -29.99
CA ASP A 87 -3.75 -1.54 -30.48
C ASP A 87 -4.17 -1.58 -31.96
N PRO A 88 -3.26 -1.29 -32.91
CA PRO A 88 -3.59 -1.24 -34.33
C PRO A 88 -4.20 -2.56 -34.84
N THR A 89 -3.69 -3.68 -34.35
CA THR A 89 -4.11 -5.04 -34.73
C THR A 89 -5.42 -5.50 -34.08
N SER A 90 -5.94 -4.76 -33.10
CA SER A 90 -7.13 -5.14 -32.30
C SER A 90 -7.01 -6.55 -31.68
N SER A 91 -5.81 -6.88 -31.22
CA SER A 91 -5.43 -8.20 -30.69
C SER A 91 -5.92 -8.42 -29.25
N GLY A 92 -6.20 -7.34 -28.52
CA GLY A 92 -6.69 -7.43 -27.14
C GLY A 92 -8.09 -8.03 -27.02
N ARG A 93 -8.34 -8.76 -25.93
CA ARG A 93 -9.64 -9.37 -25.64
C ARG A 93 -10.75 -8.31 -25.64
N GLY A 94 -11.74 -8.45 -26.52
CA GLY A 94 -12.88 -7.53 -26.63
C GLY A 94 -12.60 -6.20 -27.33
N VAL A 95 -11.35 -5.93 -27.73
CA VAL A 95 -10.96 -4.65 -28.37
C VAL A 95 -11.66 -4.45 -29.71
N ARG A 96 -11.71 -5.49 -30.55
CA ARG A 96 -12.37 -5.41 -31.86
C ARG A 96 -13.87 -5.09 -31.72
N GLN A 97 -14.57 -5.80 -30.83
CA GLN A 97 -15.99 -5.58 -30.57
C GLN A 97 -16.24 -4.15 -30.08
N PHE A 98 -15.41 -3.69 -29.14
CA PHE A 98 -15.48 -2.33 -28.62
C PHE A 98 -15.27 -1.27 -29.70
N LYS A 99 -14.22 -1.39 -30.52
CA LYS A 99 -13.93 -0.45 -31.62
C LYS A 99 -15.04 -0.41 -32.66
N THR A 100 -15.57 -1.57 -33.06
CA THR A 100 -16.68 -1.64 -34.01
C THR A 100 -17.93 -0.98 -33.45
N ALA A 101 -18.27 -1.22 -32.18
CA ALA A 101 -19.42 -0.60 -31.55
C ALA A 101 -19.25 0.93 -31.44
N LEU A 102 -18.06 1.41 -31.04
CA LEU A 102 -17.77 2.83 -30.96
C LEU A 102 -17.85 3.51 -32.33
N LEU A 103 -17.35 2.86 -33.39
CA LEU A 103 -17.44 3.36 -34.76
C LEU A 103 -18.89 3.48 -35.23
N GLN A 104 -19.72 2.45 -35.02
CA GLN A 104 -21.15 2.49 -35.38
C GLN A 104 -21.90 3.62 -34.66
N ARG A 105 -21.55 3.89 -33.41
CA ARG A 105 -22.10 5.03 -32.66
C ARG A 105 -21.66 6.37 -33.25
N LEU A 106 -20.37 6.51 -33.60
CA LEU A 106 -19.86 7.71 -34.26
C LEU A 106 -20.57 7.95 -35.60
N GLU A 107 -20.79 6.92 -36.40
CA GLU A 107 -21.53 7.03 -37.67
C GLU A 107 -22.96 7.54 -37.46
N ARG A 108 -23.66 7.03 -36.43
CA ARG A 108 -25.02 7.46 -36.08
C ARG A 108 -25.09 8.90 -35.55
N GLU A 109 -24.10 9.31 -34.76
CA GLU A 109 -24.08 10.61 -34.08
C GLU A 109 -23.48 11.74 -34.96
N ASN A 110 -22.74 11.43 -36.03
CA ASN A 110 -22.02 12.45 -36.79
C ASN A 110 -22.94 13.51 -37.42
N ASP A 111 -23.89 13.10 -38.25
CA ASP A 111 -24.79 14.02 -38.95
C ASP A 111 -25.68 14.86 -38.03
N PRO A 112 -26.36 14.31 -37.00
CA PRO A 112 -27.19 15.12 -36.12
C PRO A 112 -26.36 16.12 -35.30
N THR A 113 -25.17 15.72 -34.81
CA THR A 113 -24.31 16.63 -34.06
C THR A 113 -23.67 17.69 -34.93
N LEU A 114 -23.37 17.37 -36.20
CA LEU A 114 -22.83 18.32 -37.16
C LEU A 114 -23.86 19.39 -37.55
N LYS A 115 -25.13 19.01 -37.74
CA LYS A 115 -26.23 19.97 -37.98
C LYS A 115 -26.45 20.91 -36.80
N GLY A 116 -26.24 20.43 -35.58
CA GLY A 116 -26.32 21.23 -34.35
C GLY A 116 -25.08 22.07 -34.03
N ARG A 117 -24.06 22.06 -34.90
CA ARG A 117 -22.80 22.80 -34.66
C ARG A 117 -23.01 24.30 -34.80
N VAL A 118 -22.51 25.05 -33.82
CA VAL A 118 -22.68 26.52 -33.76
C VAL A 118 -21.55 27.25 -34.50
N LYS A 119 -20.32 26.72 -34.42
CA LYS A 119 -19.13 27.34 -35.05
C LYS A 119 -18.88 26.80 -36.46
N GLN A 120 -18.06 27.55 -37.20
CA GLN A 120 -17.71 27.23 -38.59
C GLN A 120 -16.87 25.96 -38.73
N SER A 121 -16.08 25.59 -37.71
CA SER A 121 -15.27 24.39 -37.69
C SER A 121 -15.31 23.71 -36.33
N ASP A 122 -14.98 22.42 -36.29
CA ASP A 122 -14.94 21.65 -35.05
C ASP A 122 -13.83 22.15 -34.11
N ALA A 123 -12.69 22.62 -34.64
CA ALA A 123 -11.65 23.25 -33.85
C ALA A 123 -12.16 24.52 -33.15
N ARG A 124 -12.90 25.38 -33.86
CA ARG A 124 -13.47 26.60 -33.26
C ARG A 124 -14.58 26.29 -32.26
N GLU A 125 -15.38 25.26 -32.50
CA GLU A 125 -16.37 24.75 -31.55
C GLU A 125 -15.69 24.30 -30.25
N MET A 126 -14.63 23.49 -30.36
CA MET A 126 -13.88 22.99 -29.22
C MET A 126 -13.15 24.10 -28.44
N GLN A 127 -12.54 25.06 -29.13
CA GLN A 127 -11.92 26.24 -28.50
C GLN A 127 -12.94 27.08 -27.72
N SER A 128 -14.09 27.37 -28.34
CA SER A 128 -15.17 28.13 -27.72
C SER A 128 -15.73 27.39 -26.50
N PHE A 129 -15.92 26.08 -26.60
CA PHE A 129 -16.41 25.26 -25.49
C PHE A 129 -15.40 25.18 -24.35
N TYR A 130 -14.11 25.01 -24.64
CA TYR A 130 -13.06 24.97 -23.61
C TYR A 130 -13.01 26.27 -22.79
N GLN A 131 -13.06 27.43 -23.46
CA GLN A 131 -13.11 28.72 -22.76
C GLN A 131 -14.39 28.89 -21.93
N LEU A 132 -15.54 28.47 -22.47
CA LEU A 132 -16.81 28.49 -21.74
C LEU A 132 -16.75 27.59 -20.51
N TYR A 133 -16.21 26.38 -20.65
CA TYR A 133 -16.04 25.42 -19.57
C TYR A 133 -15.14 25.99 -18.46
N TYR A 134 -13.99 26.57 -18.83
CA TYR A 134 -13.08 27.19 -17.88
C TYR A 134 -13.75 28.33 -17.10
N LYS A 135 -14.47 29.23 -17.77
CA LYS A 135 -15.20 30.32 -17.10
C LYS A 135 -16.30 29.81 -16.16
N LYS A 136 -17.11 28.86 -16.65
CA LYS A 136 -18.31 28.36 -15.96
C LYS A 136 -17.98 27.46 -14.77
N TYR A 137 -16.98 26.59 -14.91
CA TYR A 137 -16.66 25.60 -13.89
C TYR A 137 -15.41 25.99 -13.10
N ILE A 138 -14.30 26.35 -13.74
CA ILE A 138 -13.05 26.59 -13.02
C ILE A 138 -13.04 27.97 -12.36
N GLN A 139 -13.28 29.05 -13.10
CA GLN A 139 -13.27 30.40 -12.53
C GLN A 139 -14.40 30.63 -11.53
N ALA A 140 -15.60 30.08 -11.80
CA ALA A 140 -16.72 30.20 -10.88
C ALA A 140 -16.43 29.46 -9.55
N LEU A 141 -15.93 28.22 -9.61
CA LEU A 141 -15.59 27.46 -8.41
C LEU A 141 -14.41 28.09 -7.64
N GLN A 142 -13.44 28.69 -8.33
CA GLN A 142 -12.36 29.45 -7.69
C GLN A 142 -12.87 30.68 -6.92
N LYS A 143 -13.90 31.38 -7.41
CA LYS A 143 -14.48 32.54 -6.72
C LYS A 143 -15.30 32.16 -5.49
N VAL A 144 -15.81 30.93 -5.43
CA VAL A 144 -16.60 30.39 -4.31
C VAL A 144 -15.73 29.55 -3.36
N ALA A 145 -14.40 29.55 -3.56
CA ALA A 145 -13.45 28.68 -2.87
C ALA A 145 -13.41 28.84 -1.33
N ASP A 146 -13.96 29.91 -0.78
CA ASP A 146 -14.12 30.05 0.67
C ASP A 146 -15.13 29.06 1.28
N LYS A 147 -15.98 28.38 0.47
CA LYS A 147 -17.03 27.49 1.00
C LYS A 147 -17.38 26.18 0.25
N ALA A 148 -16.86 25.83 -0.93
CA ALA A 148 -17.39 24.63 -1.63
C ALA A 148 -16.40 23.75 -2.43
N ASP A 149 -16.37 22.48 -1.99
CA ASP A 149 -16.23 21.23 -2.74
C ASP A 149 -14.97 21.03 -3.62
N ARG A 150 -13.82 20.88 -2.95
CA ARG A 150 -12.51 20.46 -3.54
C ARG A 150 -12.66 19.30 -4.54
N ALA A 151 -13.54 18.34 -4.26
CA ALA A 151 -13.81 17.21 -5.14
C ALA A 151 -14.34 17.65 -6.52
N GLN A 152 -15.27 18.63 -6.55
CA GLN A 152 -15.80 19.19 -7.79
C GLN A 152 -14.73 19.97 -8.56
N LEU A 153 -13.89 20.73 -7.86
CA LEU A 153 -12.81 21.49 -8.49
C LEU A 153 -11.75 20.56 -9.09
N THR A 154 -11.34 19.50 -8.36
CA THR A 154 -10.43 18.47 -8.87
C THR A 154 -11.02 17.79 -10.11
N LYS A 155 -12.30 17.43 -10.07
CA LYS A 155 -13.01 16.87 -11.23
C LYS A 155 -13.00 17.84 -12.41
N ALA A 156 -13.28 19.12 -12.19
CA ALA A 156 -13.26 20.14 -13.24
C ALA A 156 -11.87 20.30 -13.89
N TYR A 157 -10.78 20.26 -13.11
CA TYR A 157 -9.43 20.27 -13.70
C TYR A 157 -9.11 19.01 -14.49
N GLN A 158 -9.56 17.84 -14.04
CA GLN A 158 -9.39 16.58 -14.79
C GLN A 158 -10.14 16.64 -16.13
N THR A 159 -11.40 17.07 -16.11
CA THR A 159 -12.21 17.24 -17.33
C THR A 159 -11.60 18.27 -18.26
N ALA A 160 -11.13 19.41 -17.74
CA ALA A 160 -10.46 20.43 -18.56
C ALA A 160 -9.16 19.90 -19.21
N ALA A 161 -8.35 19.11 -18.51
CA ALA A 161 -7.15 18.54 -19.09
C ALA A 161 -7.46 17.61 -20.27
N VAL A 162 -8.49 16.76 -20.13
CA VAL A 162 -8.96 15.87 -21.21
C VAL A 162 -9.53 16.68 -22.39
N LEU A 163 -10.35 17.69 -22.12
CA LEU A 163 -10.90 18.57 -23.16
C LEU A 163 -9.79 19.28 -23.95
N PHE A 164 -8.72 19.71 -23.26
CA PHE A 164 -7.58 20.33 -23.94
C PHE A 164 -6.78 19.33 -24.79
N GLU A 165 -6.63 18.08 -24.34
CA GLU A 165 -6.01 17.01 -25.15
C GLU A 165 -6.77 16.81 -26.48
N VAL A 166 -8.11 16.73 -26.41
CA VAL A 166 -8.98 16.61 -27.58
C VAL A 166 -8.89 17.87 -28.45
N LEU A 167 -8.93 19.06 -27.85
CA LEU A 167 -8.78 20.34 -28.55
C LEU A 167 -7.51 20.38 -29.39
N ARG A 168 -6.37 20.03 -28.78
CA ARG A 168 -5.08 20.01 -29.49
C ARG A 168 -5.11 19.04 -30.67
N ALA A 169 -5.70 17.86 -30.51
CA ALA A 169 -5.79 16.87 -31.58
C ALA A 169 -6.67 17.35 -32.75
N VAL A 170 -7.84 17.93 -32.47
CA VAL A 170 -8.75 18.47 -33.50
C VAL A 170 -8.09 19.66 -34.23
N ASN A 171 -7.40 20.53 -33.50
CA ASN A 171 -6.66 21.66 -34.07
C ASN A 171 -5.56 21.22 -35.04
N VAL A 172 -4.78 20.20 -34.66
CA VAL A 172 -3.74 19.63 -35.53
C VAL A 172 -4.36 19.01 -36.78
N SER A 173 -5.45 18.24 -36.64
CA SER A 173 -6.15 17.61 -37.77
C SER A 173 -6.71 18.64 -38.77
N GLN A 174 -7.24 19.76 -38.28
CA GLN A 174 -7.83 20.82 -39.11
C GLN A 174 -6.84 21.92 -39.52
N LYS A 175 -5.55 21.81 -39.16
CA LYS A 175 -4.50 22.81 -39.42
C LYS A 175 -4.85 24.22 -38.91
N ILE A 176 -5.52 24.30 -37.77
CA ILE A 176 -5.90 25.56 -37.11
C ILE A 176 -4.99 25.74 -35.89
N GLU A 177 -4.37 26.91 -35.74
CA GLU A 177 -3.56 27.21 -34.56
C GLU A 177 -4.44 27.37 -33.30
N VAL A 178 -3.89 26.98 -32.15
CA VAL A 178 -4.55 27.17 -30.85
C VAL A 178 -4.28 28.60 -30.39
N ASP A 179 -5.33 29.33 -30.01
CA ASP A 179 -5.19 30.69 -29.51
C ASP A 179 -4.26 30.72 -28.27
N LYS A 180 -3.35 31.70 -28.22
CA LYS A 180 -2.37 31.84 -27.12
C LYS A 180 -3.03 31.94 -25.73
N SER A 181 -4.19 32.59 -25.64
CA SER A 181 -4.97 32.68 -24.40
C SER A 181 -5.44 31.33 -23.87
N ILE A 182 -5.74 30.38 -24.75
CA ILE A 182 -6.15 29.02 -24.39
C ILE A 182 -4.94 28.24 -23.86
N LEU A 183 -3.77 28.41 -24.47
CA LEU A 183 -2.52 27.80 -24.01
C LEU A 183 -2.15 28.30 -22.61
N GLU A 184 -2.24 29.61 -22.35
CA GLU A 184 -2.01 30.18 -21.02
C GLU A 184 -3.01 29.67 -19.99
N THR A 185 -4.30 29.61 -20.36
CA THR A 185 -5.37 29.05 -19.52
C THR A 185 -5.08 27.58 -19.16
N HIS A 186 -4.66 26.77 -20.13
CA HIS A 186 -4.32 25.37 -19.90
C HIS A 186 -3.09 25.21 -19.02
N ASN A 187 -2.06 26.04 -19.19
CA ASN A 187 -0.88 26.01 -18.33
C ASN A 187 -1.26 26.26 -16.86
N GLN A 188 -2.15 27.23 -16.60
CA GLN A 188 -2.69 27.46 -15.25
C GLN A 188 -3.49 26.26 -14.74
N VAL A 189 -4.29 25.62 -15.59
CA VAL A 189 -5.03 24.39 -15.24
C VAL A 189 -4.07 23.27 -14.86
N GLU A 190 -3.00 23.04 -15.61
CA GLU A 190 -2.02 21.99 -15.33
C GLU A 190 -1.20 22.28 -14.07
N GLU A 191 -0.86 23.53 -13.79
CA GLU A 191 -0.22 23.93 -12.54
C GLU A 191 -1.14 23.68 -11.34
N LYS A 192 -2.40 24.09 -11.42
CA LYS A 192 -3.37 23.88 -10.33
C LYS A 192 -3.78 22.42 -10.18
N LYS A 193 -3.89 21.66 -11.26
CA LYS A 193 -4.15 20.21 -11.22
C LYS A 193 -3.06 19.45 -10.46
N LYS A 194 -1.79 19.88 -10.56
CA LYS A 194 -0.68 19.32 -9.78
C LYS A 194 -0.79 19.65 -8.28
N LEU A 195 -1.49 20.72 -7.92
CA LEU A 195 -1.74 21.15 -6.55
C LEU A 195 -2.92 20.39 -5.91
N TYR A 196 -4.02 20.22 -6.66
CA TYR A 196 -5.22 19.52 -6.21
C TYR A 196 -5.14 18.01 -6.47
N LEU A 197 -4.27 17.33 -5.72
CA LEU A 197 -4.16 15.88 -5.79
C LEU A 197 -5.42 15.20 -5.21
N PRO A 198 -5.98 14.15 -5.87
CA PRO A 198 -7.24 13.53 -5.46
C PRO A 198 -7.21 12.76 -4.14
N TYR A 199 -6.04 12.28 -3.71
CA TYR A 199 -5.93 11.23 -2.70
C TYR A 199 -5.63 11.73 -1.27
N ASN A 200 -5.32 13.02 -1.12
CA ASN A 200 -5.01 13.63 0.17
C ASN A 200 -6.25 14.28 0.77
N ILE A 201 -6.59 13.88 2.00
CA ILE A 201 -7.68 14.42 2.81
C ILE A 201 -7.33 15.84 3.26
N LEU A 202 -6.07 16.07 3.64
CA LEU A 202 -5.61 17.37 4.12
C LEU A 202 -5.20 18.25 2.93
N PRO A 203 -5.87 19.40 2.76
CA PRO A 203 -5.57 20.31 1.67
C PRO A 203 -4.42 21.22 2.09
N LEU A 204 -3.19 20.71 1.95
CA LEU A 204 -1.98 21.42 2.39
C LEU A 204 -1.57 22.57 1.46
N ASP A 205 -2.33 22.81 0.39
CA ASP A 205 -2.11 23.90 -0.54
C ASP A 205 -2.49 25.28 0.04
N PRO A 206 -1.80 26.36 -0.36
CA PRO A 206 -2.06 27.71 0.16
C PRO A 206 -3.51 28.17 -0.02
N ASP A 207 -4.13 27.80 -1.14
CA ASP A 207 -5.50 28.21 -1.51
C ASP A 207 -6.58 27.53 -0.64
N SER A 208 -6.21 26.50 0.14
CA SER A 208 -7.14 25.71 0.95
C SER A 208 -6.92 25.81 2.45
N ALA A 209 -6.12 26.79 2.90
CA ALA A 209 -5.86 27.01 4.33
C ALA A 209 -7.14 27.26 5.17
N ASN A 210 -8.19 27.79 4.54
CA ASN A 210 -9.47 28.11 5.19
C ASN A 210 -10.45 26.93 5.25
N GLN A 211 -10.08 25.75 4.74
CA GLN A 211 -10.98 24.60 4.77
C GLN A 211 -11.28 24.14 6.21
N PRO A 212 -12.51 23.66 6.52
CA PRO A 212 -12.90 23.31 7.88
C PRO A 212 -11.94 22.35 8.60
N ILE A 213 -11.36 21.40 7.85
CA ILE A 213 -10.40 20.44 8.42
C ILE A 213 -9.05 21.08 8.78
N MET A 214 -8.67 22.18 8.14
CA MET A 214 -7.45 22.92 8.45
C MET A 214 -7.64 23.90 9.61
N LEU A 215 -8.88 24.12 10.08
CA LEU A 215 -9.19 24.99 11.22
C LEU A 215 -8.99 24.28 12.57
N TYR A 216 -8.85 22.96 12.61
CA TYR A 216 -8.59 22.24 13.86
C TYR A 216 -7.21 22.64 14.42
N PRO A 217 -7.13 23.10 15.69
CA PRO A 217 -5.87 23.61 16.26
C PRO A 217 -4.79 22.54 16.33
N GLU A 218 -5.15 21.27 16.49
CA GLU A 218 -4.19 20.16 16.56
C GLU A 218 -3.60 19.81 15.19
N ILE A 219 -4.39 19.97 14.13
CA ILE A 219 -3.91 19.81 12.74
C ILE A 219 -2.96 20.97 12.40
N GLN A 220 -3.33 22.21 12.73
CA GLN A 220 -2.46 23.37 12.56
C GLN A 220 -1.16 23.21 13.35
N ALA A 221 -1.23 22.78 14.61
CA ALA A 221 -0.06 22.54 15.45
C ALA A 221 0.92 21.55 14.84
N ALA A 222 0.43 20.39 14.38
CA ALA A 222 1.26 19.37 13.74
C ALA A 222 1.82 19.85 12.39
N PHE A 223 1.01 20.54 11.59
CA PHE A 223 1.42 21.13 10.32
C PHE A 223 2.54 22.18 10.47
N HIS A 224 2.38 23.11 11.42
CA HIS A 224 3.40 24.12 11.72
C HIS A 224 4.68 23.49 12.26
N ALA A 225 4.58 22.46 13.09
CA ALA A 225 5.75 21.74 13.59
C ALA A 225 6.57 21.08 12.46
N LEU A 226 5.91 20.54 11.43
CA LEU A 226 6.58 19.98 10.25
C LEU A 226 7.22 21.04 9.34
N ARG A 227 6.77 22.31 9.39
CA ARG A 227 7.40 23.40 8.63
C ARG A 227 8.65 23.98 9.30
N ASN A 228 8.99 23.54 10.52
CA ASN A 228 10.22 23.98 11.19
C ASN A 228 11.47 23.39 10.51
N THR A 229 11.93 24.03 9.44
CA THR A 229 13.11 23.63 8.65
C THR A 229 14.39 24.41 9.02
N ARG A 230 14.36 25.13 10.15
CA ARG A 230 15.49 25.95 10.62
C ARG A 230 16.74 25.07 10.85
N GLY A 231 17.88 25.51 10.32
CA GLY A 231 19.18 24.85 10.52
C GLY A 231 19.40 23.58 9.71
N LEU A 232 18.49 23.22 8.78
CA LEU A 232 18.68 22.04 7.93
C LEU A 232 19.63 22.33 6.75
N PRO A 233 20.61 21.44 6.48
CA PRO A 233 21.49 21.58 5.33
C PRO A 233 20.76 21.14 4.05
N TRP A 234 20.39 22.07 3.19
CA TRP A 234 19.73 21.76 1.92
C TRP A 234 20.77 21.47 0.82
N PRO A 235 20.47 20.61 -0.18
CA PRO A 235 21.34 20.43 -1.32
C PRO A 235 21.51 21.72 -2.15
N LYS A 236 22.72 21.99 -2.66
CA LYS A 236 23.07 23.20 -3.45
C LYS A 236 22.13 23.44 -4.64
N GLU A 237 21.65 22.38 -5.30
CA GLU A 237 20.69 22.48 -6.41
C GLU A 237 19.32 23.00 -5.97
N HIS A 238 18.93 22.69 -4.73
CA HIS A 238 17.69 23.15 -4.13
C HIS A 238 17.81 24.62 -3.67
N GLU A 239 19.02 25.05 -3.27
CA GLU A 239 19.31 26.46 -2.97
C GLU A 239 19.26 27.33 -4.24
N LYS A 240 19.88 26.89 -5.35
CA LYS A 240 19.80 27.60 -6.64
C LYS A 240 18.38 27.77 -7.17
N LYS A 241 17.50 26.78 -6.93
CA LYS A 241 16.07 26.86 -7.27
C LYS A 241 15.33 27.84 -6.36
N ARG A 242 15.62 27.84 -5.05
CA ARG A 242 15.03 28.75 -4.04
C ARG A 242 15.22 30.24 -4.31
N ASP A 243 16.29 30.63 -4.99
CA ASP A 243 16.64 32.04 -5.25
C ASP A 243 16.03 32.60 -6.55
N ALA A 244 15.27 31.80 -7.31
CA ALA A 244 14.60 32.25 -8.51
C ALA A 244 13.33 33.08 -8.20
N PRO A 245 13.10 34.24 -8.85
CA PRO A 245 12.02 35.17 -8.50
C PRO A 245 10.59 34.62 -8.67
N LYS A 246 10.38 33.59 -9.50
CA LYS A 246 9.08 32.90 -9.67
C LYS A 246 8.80 31.80 -8.62
N GLU A 247 9.78 31.40 -7.82
CA GLU A 247 9.62 30.31 -6.83
C GLU A 247 9.43 30.79 -5.38
N HIS A 248 9.28 32.11 -5.16
CA HIS A 248 8.94 32.65 -3.84
C HIS A 248 7.59 32.13 -3.29
N GLU A 249 6.66 31.66 -4.15
CA GLU A 249 5.46 30.94 -3.72
C GLU A 249 5.75 29.48 -3.33
N LYS A 250 6.67 28.79 -4.01
CA LYS A 250 7.14 27.43 -3.64
C LYS A 250 7.93 27.40 -2.33
N LYS A 251 8.43 28.54 -1.83
CA LYS A 251 9.00 28.65 -0.47
C LYS A 251 8.01 28.20 0.62
N ARG A 252 6.70 28.23 0.35
CA ARG A 252 5.67 27.83 1.31
C ARG A 252 5.53 26.30 1.48
N ASP A 253 6.05 25.49 0.57
CA ASP A 253 5.87 24.02 0.60
C ASP A 253 7.08 23.23 1.15
N ALA A 254 8.14 23.92 1.57
CA ALA A 254 9.32 23.28 2.12
C ALA A 254 9.11 22.89 3.59
N ASP A 255 8.97 21.59 3.85
CA ASP A 255 8.80 21.01 5.18
C ASP A 255 9.88 19.95 5.49
N LEU A 256 9.85 19.39 6.71
CA LEU A 256 10.79 18.37 7.16
C LEU A 256 10.82 17.14 6.24
N LEU A 257 9.67 16.74 5.70
CA LEU A 257 9.58 15.57 4.81
C LEU A 257 10.07 15.88 3.39
N ALA A 258 9.87 17.10 2.89
CA ALA A 258 10.48 17.55 1.64
C ALA A 258 12.01 17.56 1.75
N TRP A 259 12.55 17.90 2.92
CA TRP A 259 13.99 17.79 3.17
C TRP A 259 14.45 16.31 3.14
N LEU A 260 13.75 15.41 3.84
CA LEU A 260 14.04 13.97 3.79
C LEU A 260 13.97 13.41 2.36
N GLN A 261 13.00 13.86 1.58
CA GLN A 261 12.88 13.52 0.15
C GLN A 261 14.12 13.96 -0.63
N ALA A 262 14.56 15.21 -0.45
CA ALA A 262 15.72 15.75 -1.15
C ALA A 262 17.02 15.03 -0.78
N MET A 263 17.16 14.61 0.48
CA MET A 263 18.38 13.94 0.95
C MET A 263 18.43 12.47 0.52
N PHE A 264 17.36 11.70 0.75
CA PHE A 264 17.35 10.24 0.54
C PHE A 264 16.71 9.79 -0.78
N GLY A 265 16.09 10.71 -1.54
CA GLY A 265 15.49 10.40 -2.83
C GLY A 265 14.24 9.54 -2.73
N PHE A 266 13.32 9.84 -1.80
CA PHE A 266 12.01 9.19 -1.70
C PHE A 266 11.07 9.62 -2.85
N GLN A 267 10.08 8.78 -3.17
CA GLN A 267 9.05 9.09 -4.16
C GLN A 267 8.15 10.24 -3.70
N LYS A 268 7.82 11.15 -4.62
CA LYS A 268 7.01 12.36 -4.34
C LYS A 268 5.64 12.03 -3.73
N ASP A 269 4.97 11.02 -4.26
CA ASP A 269 3.64 10.64 -3.81
C ASP A 269 3.70 9.95 -2.43
N ASN A 270 4.73 9.13 -2.18
CA ASN A 270 4.96 8.55 -0.86
C ASN A 270 5.17 9.65 0.20
N VAL A 271 5.99 10.66 -0.12
CA VAL A 271 6.24 11.80 0.76
C VAL A 271 4.96 12.56 1.07
N SER A 272 4.14 12.81 0.05
CA SER A 272 2.86 13.51 0.20
C SER A 272 1.88 12.71 1.08
N ASN A 273 1.80 11.39 0.89
CA ASN A 273 0.95 10.51 1.68
C ASN A 273 1.42 10.39 3.14
N GLN A 274 2.72 10.20 3.37
CA GLN A 274 3.27 10.07 4.73
C GLN A 274 3.24 11.39 5.50
N ARG A 275 3.32 12.54 4.81
CA ARG A 275 3.12 13.87 5.41
C ARG A 275 1.74 13.98 6.02
N GLU A 276 0.70 13.71 5.24
CA GLU A 276 -0.68 13.70 5.73
C GLU A 276 -0.87 12.70 6.88
N HIS A 277 -0.38 11.47 6.70
CA HIS A 277 -0.49 10.43 7.71
C HIS A 277 0.17 10.83 9.03
N LEU A 278 1.35 11.44 9.00
CA LEU A 278 2.05 11.91 10.20
C LEU A 278 1.30 13.06 10.88
N ILE A 279 0.76 14.02 10.12
CA ILE A 279 -0.05 15.12 10.67
C ILE A 279 -1.27 14.56 11.38
N LEU A 280 -2.03 13.68 10.72
CA LEU A 280 -3.23 13.08 11.28
C LEU A 280 -2.93 12.20 12.51
N LEU A 281 -1.82 11.45 12.48
CA LEU A 281 -1.39 10.61 13.61
C LEU A 281 -1.06 11.47 14.84
N LEU A 282 -0.33 12.58 14.64
CA LEU A 282 0.01 13.51 15.71
C LEU A 282 -1.23 14.24 16.23
N ALA A 283 -2.06 14.77 15.34
CA ALA A 283 -3.30 15.46 15.71
C ALA A 283 -4.24 14.53 16.49
N ASN A 284 -4.40 13.27 16.07
CA ASN A 284 -5.25 12.29 16.77
C ASN A 284 -4.77 12.02 18.20
N VAL A 285 -3.46 11.87 18.41
CA VAL A 285 -2.91 11.69 19.76
C VAL A 285 -3.01 12.97 20.57
N HIS A 286 -2.80 14.13 19.93
CA HIS A 286 -2.88 15.44 20.58
C HIS A 286 -4.30 15.74 21.07
N ILE A 287 -5.34 15.50 20.26
CA ILE A 287 -6.76 15.67 20.65
C ILE A 287 -7.12 14.82 21.88
N ARG A 288 -6.55 13.62 21.99
CA ARG A 288 -6.80 12.72 23.14
C ARG A 288 -6.09 13.17 24.42
N GLN A 289 -5.13 14.08 24.32
CA GLN A 289 -4.46 14.68 25.47
C GLN A 289 -5.20 15.97 25.81
N ILE A 290 -5.74 16.06 27.03
CA ILE A 290 -6.64 17.14 27.47
C ILE A 290 -6.05 18.52 27.12
N PRO A 291 -6.73 19.35 26.29
CA PRO A 291 -6.20 20.64 25.86
C PRO A 291 -6.19 21.64 27.03
N LYS A 292 -5.06 22.33 27.23
CA LYS A 292 -5.06 23.61 27.95
C LYS A 292 -5.48 24.69 26.97
N SER A 293 -6.61 25.34 27.24
CA SER A 293 -7.43 26.09 26.27
C SER A 293 -6.88 27.45 25.79
N ASP A 294 -5.76 27.96 26.30
CA ASP A 294 -5.42 29.39 26.13
C ASP A 294 -4.08 29.69 25.43
N GLN A 295 -3.44 28.72 24.78
CA GLN A 295 -2.17 28.96 24.07
C GLN A 295 -2.28 28.64 22.57
N GLN A 296 -1.52 29.39 21.77
CA GLN A 296 -1.35 29.16 20.32
C GLN A 296 -1.23 27.67 19.99
N PRO A 297 -1.71 27.21 18.81
CA PRO A 297 -1.67 25.81 18.41
C PRO A 297 -0.22 25.33 18.26
N LYS A 298 0.37 24.89 19.38
CA LYS A 298 1.70 24.31 19.45
C LYS A 298 1.56 22.83 19.75
N LEU A 299 2.32 22.02 19.01
CA LEU A 299 2.31 20.58 19.21
C LEU A 299 2.88 20.24 20.60
N ASP A 300 2.09 19.57 21.44
CA ASP A 300 2.54 19.09 22.75
C ASP A 300 3.60 17.99 22.57
N ASP A 301 4.74 18.16 23.25
CA ASP A 301 5.84 17.19 23.28
C ASP A 301 5.38 15.83 23.83
N ARG A 302 4.34 15.79 24.68
CA ARG A 302 3.75 14.53 25.19
C ARG A 302 3.06 13.72 24.10
N ALA A 303 2.40 14.38 23.16
CA ALA A 303 1.76 13.72 22.03
C ALA A 303 2.83 13.12 21.11
N LEU A 304 3.87 13.92 20.85
CA LEU A 304 5.04 13.51 20.08
C LEU A 304 5.76 12.30 20.69
N ASP A 305 6.02 12.32 22.00
CA ASP A 305 6.67 11.21 22.71
C ASP A 305 5.83 9.94 22.71
N THR A 306 4.50 10.07 22.79
CA THR A 306 3.58 8.94 22.72
C THR A 306 3.64 8.26 21.36
N VAL A 307 3.63 9.03 20.28
CA VAL A 307 3.75 8.50 18.90
C VAL A 307 5.14 7.89 18.69
N MET A 308 6.20 8.59 19.06
CA MET A 308 7.58 8.12 18.94
C MET A 308 7.80 6.80 19.69
N LYS A 309 7.28 6.68 20.92
CA LYS A 309 7.39 5.46 21.74
C LYS A 309 6.70 4.27 21.07
N LYS A 310 5.54 4.49 20.42
CA LYS A 310 4.81 3.45 19.71
C LYS A 310 5.52 3.02 18.43
N LEU A 311 5.91 3.98 17.58
CA LEU A 311 6.60 3.71 16.30
C LEU A 311 7.91 2.94 16.49
N PHE A 312 8.75 3.37 17.45
CA PHE A 312 10.08 2.78 17.64
C PHE A 312 10.12 1.61 18.62
N LYS A 313 8.96 1.09 19.07
CA LYS A 313 8.92 -0.04 20.02
C LYS A 313 9.65 -1.26 19.48
N ASN A 314 9.39 -1.63 18.23
CA ASN A 314 10.00 -2.80 17.60
C ASN A 314 11.48 -2.57 17.30
N TYR A 315 11.83 -1.41 16.73
CA TYR A 315 13.22 -1.02 16.47
C TYR A 315 14.09 -1.04 17.74
N LYS A 316 13.60 -0.48 18.85
CA LYS A 316 14.32 -0.50 20.13
C LYS A 316 14.51 -1.91 20.67
N ARG A 317 13.52 -2.80 20.50
CA ARG A 317 13.61 -4.21 20.88
C ARG A 317 14.65 -4.96 20.02
N TRP A 318 14.64 -4.73 18.71
CA TRP A 318 15.62 -5.31 17.78
C TRP A 318 17.05 -4.85 18.12
N CYS A 319 17.26 -3.55 18.35
CA CYS A 319 18.56 -3.02 18.79
C CYS A 319 19.03 -3.67 20.11
N LYS A 320 18.12 -3.79 21.09
CA LYS A 320 18.43 -4.45 22.37
C LYS A 320 18.78 -5.93 22.18
N TYR A 321 18.04 -6.63 21.33
CA TYR A 321 18.28 -8.04 21.02
C TYR A 321 19.67 -8.26 20.40
N LEU A 322 20.06 -7.42 19.44
CA LEU A 322 21.39 -7.46 18.82
C LEU A 322 22.49 -6.88 19.73
N GLY A 323 22.16 -6.28 20.86
CA GLY A 323 23.10 -5.58 21.75
C GLY A 323 23.75 -4.35 21.09
N ARG A 324 23.00 -3.62 20.26
CA ARG A 324 23.42 -2.37 19.63
C ARG A 324 22.71 -1.18 20.29
N LYS A 325 23.41 -0.03 20.34
CA LYS A 325 22.78 1.25 20.73
C LYS A 325 21.84 1.70 19.62
N SER A 326 20.71 2.31 19.97
CA SER A 326 19.78 2.86 18.98
C SER A 326 20.38 4.10 18.31
N SER A 327 20.17 4.27 17.01
CA SER A 327 20.57 5.44 16.23
C SER A 327 19.68 6.68 16.46
N LEU A 328 18.83 6.66 17.50
CA LEU A 328 17.91 7.74 17.85
C LEU A 328 18.61 8.74 18.78
N TRP A 329 19.45 9.59 18.20
CA TRP A 329 20.19 10.62 18.94
C TRP A 329 19.39 11.91 19.00
N LEU A 330 19.06 12.37 20.21
CA LEU A 330 18.36 13.63 20.45
C LEU A 330 19.34 14.71 20.92
N PRO A 331 19.20 15.97 20.47
CA PRO A 331 20.05 17.07 20.91
C PRO A 331 19.71 17.48 22.34
N THR A 332 20.63 18.19 23.00
CA THR A 332 20.40 18.76 24.34
C THR A 332 19.47 19.98 24.28
N ILE A 333 19.41 20.68 23.15
CA ILE A 333 18.61 21.88 22.95
C ILE A 333 17.14 21.50 22.72
N GLN A 334 16.27 21.88 23.67
CA GLN A 334 14.85 21.49 23.67
C GLN A 334 14.09 21.92 22.39
N GLN A 335 14.44 23.06 21.80
CA GLN A 335 13.81 23.53 20.55
C GLN A 335 14.13 22.63 19.33
N GLU A 336 15.31 22.00 19.29
CA GLU A 336 15.71 21.09 18.22
C GLU A 336 15.26 19.64 18.46
N VAL A 337 14.97 19.28 19.72
CA VAL A 337 14.47 17.95 20.08
C VAL A 337 13.19 17.63 19.32
N GLN A 338 12.26 18.59 19.26
CA GLN A 338 10.98 18.39 18.57
C GLN A 338 11.19 18.13 17.08
N GLN A 339 11.99 18.98 16.42
CA GLN A 339 12.36 18.84 15.01
C GLN A 339 13.01 17.48 14.74
N ARG A 340 13.93 17.04 15.61
CA ARG A 340 14.65 15.78 15.42
C ARG A 340 13.77 14.56 15.61
N LYS A 341 12.85 14.58 16.58
CA LYS A 341 11.84 13.51 16.75
C LYS A 341 10.96 13.39 15.50
N LEU A 342 10.50 14.53 14.95
CA LEU A 342 9.70 14.55 13.71
C LEU A 342 10.48 14.00 12.51
N LEU A 343 11.75 14.37 12.36
CA LEU A 343 12.61 13.83 11.30
C LEU A 343 12.79 12.31 11.41
N TYR A 344 13.06 11.78 12.61
CA TYR A 344 13.19 10.33 12.79
C TYR A 344 11.90 9.57 12.49
N MET A 345 10.75 10.10 12.93
CA MET A 345 9.44 9.48 12.64
C MET A 345 9.09 9.58 11.15
N GLY A 346 9.31 10.75 10.54
CA GLY A 346 9.13 10.96 9.11
C GLY A 346 9.98 9.98 8.30
N LEU A 347 11.26 9.83 8.65
CA LEU A 347 12.17 8.87 8.00
C LEU A 347 11.64 7.43 8.11
N TYR A 348 11.19 7.01 9.29
CA TYR A 348 10.63 5.67 9.48
C TYR A 348 9.39 5.44 8.61
N LEU A 349 8.47 6.41 8.59
CA LEU A 349 7.25 6.33 7.79
C LEU A 349 7.52 6.34 6.28
N LEU A 350 8.51 7.12 5.82
CA LEU A 350 8.93 7.13 4.42
C LEU A 350 9.53 5.79 3.99
N ILE A 351 10.43 5.22 4.81
CA ILE A 351 10.97 3.87 4.61
C ILE A 351 9.83 2.85 4.55
N TRP A 352 8.90 2.90 5.50
CA TRP A 352 7.74 2.01 5.53
C TRP A 352 6.83 2.19 4.30
N GLY A 353 6.66 3.41 3.82
CA GLY A 353 5.83 3.75 2.66
C GLY A 353 6.36 3.19 1.34
N GLU A 354 7.68 3.11 1.18
CA GLU A 354 8.33 2.57 -0.03
C GLU A 354 8.81 1.11 0.10
N ALA A 355 8.75 0.51 1.29
CA ALA A 355 9.22 -0.85 1.53
C ALA A 355 8.54 -1.96 0.70
N ALA A 356 7.33 -1.73 0.17
CA ALA A 356 6.56 -2.72 -0.59
C ALA A 356 6.50 -4.10 0.13
N ASN A 357 7.03 -5.16 -0.50
CA ASN A 357 7.06 -6.53 0.05
C ASN A 357 8.02 -6.70 1.23
N LEU A 358 8.99 -5.80 1.44
CA LEU A 358 9.92 -5.85 2.58
C LEU A 358 9.18 -5.63 3.91
N ARG A 359 7.91 -5.17 3.90
CA ARG A 359 7.05 -5.07 5.10
C ARG A 359 6.83 -6.42 5.79
N PHE A 360 6.98 -7.52 5.05
CA PHE A 360 6.93 -8.88 5.62
C PHE A 360 8.24 -9.29 6.32
N MET A 361 9.26 -8.41 6.31
CA MET A 361 10.57 -8.61 6.93
C MET A 361 10.88 -7.48 7.91
N PRO A 362 10.23 -7.43 9.10
CA PRO A 362 10.34 -6.30 10.03
C PRO A 362 11.77 -6.06 10.56
N GLU A 363 12.59 -7.09 10.71
CA GLU A 363 13.99 -6.94 11.13
C GLU A 363 14.88 -6.37 10.00
N CYS A 364 14.58 -6.71 8.74
CA CYS A 364 15.18 -6.05 7.58
C CYS A 364 14.87 -4.54 7.58
N LEU A 365 13.62 -4.17 7.88
CA LEU A 365 13.26 -2.75 8.01
C LEU A 365 13.97 -2.06 9.18
N CYS A 366 14.15 -2.77 10.30
CA CYS A 366 14.94 -2.25 11.42
C CYS A 366 16.41 -2.01 11.02
N TYR A 367 17.00 -2.90 10.22
CA TYR A 367 18.36 -2.74 9.68
C TYR A 367 18.48 -1.51 8.78
N ILE A 368 17.58 -1.37 7.79
CA ILE A 368 17.54 -0.21 6.88
C ILE A 368 17.38 1.09 7.69
N TYR A 369 16.42 1.11 8.61
CA TYR A 369 16.18 2.28 9.47
C TYR A 369 17.40 2.59 10.35
N HIS A 370 18.07 1.58 10.91
CA HIS A 370 19.23 1.78 11.79
C HIS A 370 20.34 2.58 11.11
N HIS A 371 20.65 2.23 9.86
CA HIS A 371 21.70 2.90 9.08
C HIS A 371 21.25 4.27 8.58
N MET A 372 20.04 4.39 8.02
CA MET A 372 19.54 5.69 7.54
C MET A 372 19.37 6.70 8.68
N ALA A 373 18.95 6.27 9.88
CA ALA A 373 18.86 7.14 11.05
C ALA A 373 20.26 7.59 11.54
N PHE A 374 21.27 6.73 11.40
CA PHE A 374 22.65 7.09 11.69
C PHE A 374 23.20 8.13 10.69
N GLU A 375 22.92 7.96 9.39
CA GLU A 375 23.25 8.96 8.37
C GLU A 375 22.53 10.28 8.60
N LEU A 376 21.24 10.22 8.92
CA LEU A 376 20.45 11.40 9.30
C LEU A 376 21.11 12.17 10.45
N TYR A 377 21.55 11.46 11.49
CA TYR A 377 22.27 12.10 12.58
C TYR A 377 23.57 12.76 12.12
N GLY A 378 24.39 12.07 11.30
CA GLY A 378 25.64 12.62 10.77
C GLY A 378 25.43 13.87 9.91
N MET A 379 24.39 13.89 9.08
CA MET A 379 24.01 15.06 8.28
C MET A 379 23.59 16.25 9.14
N LEU A 380 22.78 16.00 10.18
CA LEU A 380 22.31 17.04 11.09
C LEU A 380 23.39 17.55 12.05
N ALA A 381 24.45 16.77 12.28
CA ALA A 381 25.61 17.18 13.07
C ALA A 381 26.60 18.05 12.27
N GLY A 382 26.36 18.26 10.97
CA GLY A 382 27.28 19.00 10.11
C GLY A 382 28.60 18.26 9.88
N ASN A 383 28.60 16.93 9.97
CA ASN A 383 29.80 16.17 9.72
C ASN A 383 30.25 16.41 8.28
N VAL A 384 31.52 16.78 8.13
CA VAL A 384 32.19 16.92 6.84
C VAL A 384 32.88 15.61 6.52
N SER A 385 32.72 15.16 5.28
CA SER A 385 33.40 13.98 4.77
C SER A 385 34.91 14.24 4.81
N PRO A 386 35.71 13.42 5.50
CA PRO A 386 37.16 13.63 5.62
C PRO A 386 37.88 13.50 4.27
N THR A 387 37.26 12.85 3.28
CA THR A 387 37.83 12.65 1.93
C THR A 387 37.45 13.74 0.93
N THR A 388 36.29 14.38 1.07
CA THR A 388 35.80 15.36 0.08
C THR A 388 35.72 16.78 0.61
N GLY A 389 35.79 16.99 1.93
CA GLY A 389 35.62 18.31 2.56
C GLY A 389 34.20 18.88 2.42
N GLU A 390 33.27 18.16 1.78
CA GLU A 390 31.86 18.52 1.68
C GLU A 390 31.06 17.89 2.82
N ASN A 391 29.88 18.45 3.12
CA ASN A 391 28.92 17.86 4.05
C ASN A 391 28.64 16.39 3.68
N VAL A 392 28.59 15.51 4.68
CA VAL A 392 28.27 14.08 4.50
C VAL A 392 26.95 13.96 3.77
N LYS A 393 26.96 13.25 2.63
CA LYS A 393 25.76 12.86 1.87
C LYS A 393 25.38 11.43 2.27
N PRO A 394 24.10 11.07 2.21
CA PRO A 394 23.71 9.69 2.50
C PRO A 394 24.27 8.75 1.44
N ALA A 395 24.61 7.51 1.84
CA ALA A 395 25.11 6.46 0.96
C ALA A 395 24.16 6.19 -0.22
N TYR A 396 22.85 6.27 0.06
CA TYR A 396 21.78 6.15 -0.91
C TYR A 396 20.95 7.43 -0.90
N GLY A 397 21.29 8.37 -1.78
CA GLY A 397 20.53 9.60 -1.96
C GLY A 397 21.11 10.51 -3.04
N GLY A 398 20.52 11.69 -3.18
CA GLY A 398 20.91 12.70 -4.18
C GLY A 398 20.27 12.55 -5.57
N GLU A 399 19.65 11.40 -5.88
CA GLU A 399 18.91 11.17 -7.13
C GLU A 399 17.41 10.94 -6.87
N GLU A 400 16.56 11.21 -7.87
CA GLU A 400 15.13 10.92 -7.77
C GLU A 400 14.87 9.41 -7.67
N GLU A 401 14.09 9.04 -6.66
CA GLU A 401 13.73 7.65 -6.33
C GLU A 401 14.94 6.76 -5.97
N ALA A 402 16.02 7.37 -5.47
CA ALA A 402 17.24 6.65 -5.08
C ALA A 402 16.97 5.56 -4.02
N PHE A 403 16.11 5.83 -3.03
CA PHE A 403 15.78 4.85 -2.00
C PHE A 403 15.15 3.58 -2.60
N LEU A 404 14.11 3.74 -3.43
CA LEU A 404 13.46 2.63 -4.11
C LEU A 404 14.43 1.85 -5.00
N LYS A 405 15.24 2.54 -5.81
CA LYS A 405 16.15 1.92 -6.79
C LYS A 405 17.37 1.26 -6.15
N ARG A 406 17.95 1.85 -5.11
CA ARG A 406 19.24 1.42 -4.54
C ARG A 406 19.12 0.63 -3.23
N VAL A 407 18.03 0.80 -2.48
CA VAL A 407 17.81 0.09 -1.20
C VAL A 407 16.76 -1.01 -1.36
N VAL A 408 15.56 -0.66 -1.82
CA VAL A 408 14.43 -1.62 -1.88
C VAL A 408 14.63 -2.62 -3.01
N THR A 409 14.96 -2.15 -4.21
CA THR A 409 15.04 -2.99 -5.43
C THR A 409 16.03 -4.15 -5.31
N PRO A 410 17.27 -3.98 -4.78
CA PRO A 410 18.20 -5.10 -4.65
C PRO A 410 17.67 -6.23 -3.74
N ILE A 411 17.04 -5.87 -2.62
CA ILE A 411 16.45 -6.85 -1.69
C ILE A 411 15.22 -7.51 -2.33
N TYR A 412 14.39 -6.72 -3.00
CA TYR A 412 13.23 -7.23 -3.75
C TYR A 412 13.64 -8.24 -4.82
N LYS A 413 14.71 -7.99 -5.57
CA LYS A 413 15.23 -8.92 -6.58
C LYS A 413 15.67 -10.26 -6.00
N VAL A 414 16.13 -10.31 -4.74
CA VAL A 414 16.41 -11.58 -4.06
C VAL A 414 15.10 -12.34 -3.81
N ILE A 415 14.08 -11.64 -3.31
CA ILE A 415 12.75 -12.22 -3.05
C ILE A 415 12.12 -12.72 -4.35
N GLU A 416 12.18 -11.93 -5.42
CA GLU A 416 11.68 -12.28 -6.75
C GLU A 416 12.33 -13.57 -7.28
N LYS A 417 13.67 -13.66 -7.21
CA LYS A 417 14.41 -14.86 -7.62
C LYS A 417 14.04 -16.10 -6.80
N GLU A 418 13.84 -15.96 -5.49
CA GLU A 418 13.40 -17.07 -4.63
C GLU A 418 11.96 -17.53 -4.98
N VAL A 419 11.07 -16.58 -5.31
CA VAL A 419 9.70 -16.90 -5.75
C VAL A 419 9.69 -17.58 -7.11
N GLU A 420 10.50 -17.14 -8.07
CA GLU A 420 10.63 -17.80 -9.38
C GLU A 420 11.08 -19.26 -9.23
N ARG A 421 12.05 -19.52 -8.35
CA ARG A 421 12.52 -20.88 -8.05
C ARG A 421 11.40 -21.76 -7.49
N SER A 422 10.56 -21.21 -6.62
CA SER A 422 9.44 -21.97 -6.04
C SER A 422 8.43 -22.45 -7.09
N LYS A 423 8.31 -21.75 -8.23
CA LYS A 423 7.40 -22.10 -9.34
C LYS A 423 8.00 -23.12 -10.29
N THR A 424 9.30 -23.04 -10.57
CA THR A 424 9.97 -23.88 -11.57
C THR A 424 10.30 -25.27 -11.02
N MET A 425 10.45 -25.41 -9.70
CA MET A 425 10.91 -26.65 -9.08
C MET A 425 9.77 -27.32 -8.28
N LYS A 426 9.38 -28.55 -8.66
CA LYS A 426 8.51 -29.43 -7.84
C LYS A 426 9.28 -30.01 -6.63
N SER A 427 10.14 -29.21 -6.00
CA SER A 427 10.97 -29.66 -4.88
C SER A 427 10.22 -29.51 -3.55
N LYS A 428 10.65 -30.30 -2.56
CA LYS A 428 10.18 -30.21 -1.17
C LYS A 428 10.36 -28.76 -0.67
N HIS A 429 9.46 -28.26 0.20
CA HIS A 429 9.50 -26.90 0.78
C HIS A 429 10.79 -26.53 1.58
N SER A 430 11.82 -27.39 1.56
CA SER A 430 13.14 -27.19 2.13
C SER A 430 14.12 -26.48 1.19
N HIS A 431 13.83 -26.36 -0.11
CA HIS A 431 14.82 -25.90 -1.12
C HIS A 431 14.73 -24.42 -1.52
N TRP A 432 13.74 -23.67 -1.05
CA TRP A 432 13.59 -22.25 -1.34
C TRP A 432 13.30 -21.46 -0.05
N ARG A 433 13.67 -20.17 -0.03
CA ARG A 433 13.53 -19.29 1.15
C ARG A 433 12.25 -18.47 1.07
N ASN A 434 11.48 -18.41 2.15
CA ASN A 434 10.36 -17.48 2.28
C ASN A 434 10.82 -16.17 2.95
N TYR A 435 9.91 -15.19 3.07
CA TYR A 435 10.15 -13.94 3.80
C TYR A 435 10.73 -14.17 5.20
N ASP A 436 10.23 -15.16 5.94
CA ASP A 436 10.71 -15.49 7.29
C ASP A 436 12.18 -15.94 7.27
N ASP A 437 12.54 -16.83 6.34
CA ASP A 437 13.92 -17.31 6.18
C ASP A 437 14.89 -16.19 5.74
N LEU A 438 14.42 -15.23 4.93
CA LEU A 438 15.21 -14.05 4.54
C LEU A 438 15.34 -13.06 5.69
N ASN A 439 14.28 -12.90 6.47
CA ASN A 439 14.22 -12.00 7.61
C ASN A 439 15.09 -12.49 8.78
N GLU A 440 15.25 -13.81 8.94
CA GLU A 440 16.15 -14.44 9.91
C GLU A 440 17.60 -13.92 9.80
N TYR A 441 18.05 -13.57 8.59
CA TYR A 441 19.39 -12.97 8.40
C TYR A 441 19.60 -11.73 9.29
N PHE A 442 18.56 -10.92 9.48
CA PHE A 442 18.59 -9.68 10.25
C PHE A 442 18.41 -9.90 11.77
N TRP A 443 18.19 -11.14 12.20
CA TRP A 443 18.27 -11.53 13.61
C TRP A 443 19.70 -11.82 14.07
N SER A 444 20.64 -12.07 13.15
CA SER A 444 22.04 -12.25 13.52
C SER A 444 22.78 -10.91 13.60
N ARG A 445 23.77 -10.82 14.49
CA ARG A 445 24.75 -9.72 14.50
C ARG A 445 25.55 -9.64 13.20
N ASP A 446 25.60 -10.74 12.47
CA ASP A 446 26.24 -10.83 11.17
C ASP A 446 25.55 -10.04 10.08
N CYS A 447 24.30 -9.60 10.30
CA CYS A 447 23.60 -8.75 9.33
C CYS A 447 24.37 -7.45 9.05
N PHE A 448 25.13 -6.92 10.01
CA PHE A 448 25.98 -5.75 9.84
C PHE A 448 27.18 -5.99 8.91
N ARG A 449 27.52 -7.25 8.57
CA ARG A 449 28.50 -7.57 7.52
C ARG A 449 27.99 -7.25 6.13
N LEU A 450 26.67 -7.12 5.95
CA LEU A 450 26.06 -6.64 4.72
C LEU A 450 26.55 -5.24 4.36
N GLY A 451 26.83 -4.40 5.36
CA GLY A 451 27.35 -3.05 5.19
C GLY A 451 26.29 -2.02 4.80
N TRP A 452 26.73 -0.75 4.79
CA TRP A 452 25.96 0.39 4.34
C TRP A 452 26.91 1.41 3.68
N PRO A 453 26.99 1.50 2.34
CA PRO A 453 26.18 0.77 1.34
C PRO A 453 26.25 -0.75 1.46
N MET A 454 25.11 -1.42 1.22
CA MET A 454 24.99 -2.87 1.14
C MET A 454 25.90 -3.42 0.04
N ARG A 455 26.75 -4.36 0.42
CA ARG A 455 27.71 -5.00 -0.46
C ARG A 455 27.01 -6.04 -1.34
N SER A 456 27.16 -5.93 -2.66
CA SER A 456 26.57 -6.88 -3.61
C SER A 456 27.15 -8.29 -3.54
N ASP A 457 28.34 -8.45 -2.97
CA ASP A 457 29.03 -9.74 -2.76
C ASP A 457 28.68 -10.39 -1.40
N ALA A 458 27.83 -9.78 -0.59
CA ALA A 458 27.40 -10.33 0.69
C ALA A 458 26.56 -11.60 0.50
N ASP A 459 26.65 -12.51 1.48
CA ASP A 459 25.97 -13.81 1.43
C ASP A 459 24.44 -13.69 1.30
N PHE A 460 23.87 -12.57 1.75
CA PHE A 460 22.45 -12.27 1.59
C PHE A 460 22.02 -12.18 0.12
N PHE A 461 22.86 -11.63 -0.77
CA PHE A 461 22.54 -11.48 -2.21
C PHE A 461 22.99 -12.67 -3.06
N LYS A 462 23.75 -13.61 -2.48
CA LYS A 462 24.19 -14.82 -3.19
C LYS A 462 23.02 -15.79 -3.36
N THR A 463 22.53 -15.93 -4.59
CA THR A 463 21.64 -17.01 -5.00
C THR A 463 22.45 -18.07 -5.75
N PRO A 464 22.33 -19.39 -5.45
CA PRO A 464 23.11 -20.43 -6.11
C PRO A 464 22.75 -20.48 -7.60
N ASN A 465 23.68 -20.11 -8.48
CA ASN A 465 23.51 -20.15 -9.94
C ASN A 465 23.87 -21.54 -10.50
N VAL A 466 23.28 -22.61 -9.95
CA VAL A 466 23.57 -23.96 -10.47
C VAL A 466 22.25 -24.60 -10.93
N PRO A 467 22.11 -24.96 -12.23
CA PRO A 467 21.15 -25.96 -12.63
C PRO A 467 21.54 -27.26 -11.94
N LEU A 468 20.72 -27.77 -11.01
CA LEU A 468 20.95 -29.11 -10.47
C LEU A 468 20.85 -30.10 -11.65
N HIS A 469 21.99 -30.67 -12.05
CA HIS A 469 21.99 -31.88 -12.86
C HIS A 469 21.40 -33.00 -11.98
N HIS A 470 20.27 -33.58 -12.42
CA HIS A 470 19.78 -34.84 -11.89
C HIS A 470 20.80 -35.93 -12.23
N VAL A 471 21.65 -36.28 -11.27
CA VAL A 471 22.40 -37.54 -11.30
C VAL A 471 21.97 -38.33 -10.08
N ASP A 472 21.22 -39.40 -10.35
CA ASP A 472 20.91 -40.54 -9.50
C ASP A 472 20.92 -40.32 -7.97
N GLY A 473 19.74 -39.95 -7.46
CA GLY A 473 19.33 -40.30 -6.09
C GLY A 473 19.94 -39.52 -4.92
N GLU A 474 21.01 -38.76 -5.11
CA GLU A 474 21.54 -37.83 -4.11
C GLU A 474 21.72 -36.42 -4.70
N ASP A 475 20.81 -35.50 -4.34
CA ASP A 475 20.97 -34.07 -4.59
C ASP A 475 22.12 -33.52 -3.74
N ARG A 476 23.38 -33.72 -4.18
CA ARG A 476 24.54 -33.03 -3.60
C ARG A 476 24.81 -31.75 -4.38
N THR A 477 24.74 -30.61 -3.70
CA THR A 477 25.20 -29.32 -4.23
C THR A 477 26.71 -29.33 -4.36
N VAL A 478 27.23 -29.61 -5.56
CA VAL A 478 28.65 -29.40 -5.88
C VAL A 478 28.81 -27.96 -6.39
N GLY A 479 29.25 -27.04 -5.53
CA GLY A 479 29.68 -25.71 -5.95
C GLY A 479 29.32 -24.55 -5.01
N ASN A 480 30.36 -23.96 -4.39
CA ASN A 480 30.41 -22.77 -3.52
C ASN A 480 29.64 -22.82 -2.19
N GLY A 481 30.37 -23.16 -1.12
CA GLY A 481 29.91 -23.20 0.28
C GLY A 481 29.56 -21.85 0.93
N ASN A 482 29.04 -20.88 0.17
CA ASN A 482 28.64 -19.55 0.67
C ASN A 482 27.14 -19.24 0.48
N TRP A 483 26.33 -20.21 0.08
CA TRP A 483 24.87 -20.04 0.11
C TRP A 483 24.36 -20.34 1.52
N MET A 484 23.80 -19.33 2.19
CA MET A 484 23.02 -19.57 3.40
C MET A 484 21.69 -20.21 2.99
N GLY A 485 21.65 -21.54 3.05
CA GLY A 485 20.41 -22.30 2.96
C GLY A 485 19.46 -21.99 4.12
N LYS A 486 18.35 -22.73 4.20
CA LYS A 486 17.36 -22.57 5.27
C LYS A 486 18.01 -22.86 6.64
N VAL A 487 18.17 -21.83 7.47
CA VAL A 487 19.01 -21.88 8.69
C VAL A 487 18.30 -22.48 9.91
N ASN A 488 17.36 -23.40 9.69
CA ASN A 488 16.64 -24.23 10.67
C ASN A 488 15.23 -23.75 11.11
N PHE A 489 14.22 -24.17 10.35
CA PHE A 489 13.12 -25.03 10.83
C PHE A 489 12.36 -25.54 9.60
N VAL A 490 12.60 -26.78 9.20
CA VAL A 490 11.69 -27.46 8.28
C VAL A 490 10.58 -28.03 9.17
N GLU A 491 9.41 -27.39 9.19
CA GLU A 491 8.25 -27.95 9.86
C GLU A 491 7.88 -29.25 9.15
N ILE A 492 8.32 -30.38 9.69
CA ILE A 492 7.86 -31.70 9.24
C ILE A 492 6.44 -31.85 9.80
N ARG A 493 5.45 -31.28 9.10
CA ARG A 493 4.04 -31.52 9.43
C ARG A 493 3.70 -32.95 9.05
N SER A 494 3.77 -33.85 10.02
CA SER A 494 3.13 -35.15 9.88
C SER A 494 1.61 -35.01 10.03
N PHE A 495 0.85 -35.97 9.48
CA PHE A 495 -0.60 -36.04 9.64
C PHE A 495 -1.06 -35.94 11.11
N TRP A 496 -0.23 -36.41 12.05
CA TRP A 496 -0.46 -36.33 13.50
C TRP A 496 -0.51 -34.90 14.06
N HIS A 497 0.01 -33.89 13.36
CA HIS A 497 -0.12 -32.48 13.76
C HIS A 497 -1.57 -31.98 13.73
N ILE A 498 -2.44 -32.57 12.90
CA ILE A 498 -3.87 -32.23 12.85
C ILE A 498 -4.57 -32.68 14.12
N PHE A 499 -4.28 -33.91 14.59
CA PHE A 499 -4.83 -34.44 15.84
C PHE A 499 -4.35 -33.66 17.06
N ARG A 500 -3.10 -33.19 17.06
CA ARG A 500 -2.54 -32.36 18.13
C ARG A 500 -3.13 -30.94 18.15
N SER A 501 -3.22 -30.30 16.99
CA SER A 501 -3.62 -28.87 16.91
C SER A 501 -5.09 -28.66 17.26
N PHE A 502 -5.90 -29.72 17.12
CA PHE A 502 -7.32 -29.73 17.43
C PHE A 502 -7.67 -30.80 18.48
N ASP A 503 -6.78 -31.03 19.43
CA ASP A 503 -6.91 -32.07 20.48
C ASP A 503 -8.23 -31.98 21.27
N ARG A 504 -8.67 -30.76 21.58
CA ARG A 504 -9.95 -30.46 22.25
C ARG A 504 -11.15 -30.85 21.39
N MET A 505 -11.09 -30.62 20.08
CA MET A 505 -12.15 -30.99 19.14
C MET A 505 -12.27 -32.51 19.04
N TRP A 506 -11.15 -33.21 18.86
CA TRP A 506 -11.14 -34.67 18.78
C TRP A 506 -11.60 -35.33 20.08
N SER A 507 -11.16 -34.81 21.23
CA SER A 507 -11.61 -35.28 22.53
C SER A 507 -13.12 -35.09 22.69
N PHE A 508 -13.65 -33.93 22.33
CA PHE A 508 -15.09 -33.67 22.37
C PHE A 508 -15.87 -34.62 21.46
N LEU A 509 -15.43 -34.83 20.22
CA LEU A 509 -16.11 -35.71 19.26
C LEU A 509 -16.13 -37.17 19.73
N ILE A 510 -15.00 -37.70 20.21
CA ILE A 510 -14.91 -39.10 20.67
C ILE A 510 -15.78 -39.33 21.91
N LEU A 511 -15.73 -38.42 22.89
CA LEU A 511 -16.52 -38.54 24.12
C LEU A 511 -18.02 -38.37 23.86
N SER A 512 -18.40 -37.44 22.98
CA SER A 512 -19.79 -37.24 22.58
C SER A 512 -20.32 -38.43 21.79
N LEU A 513 -19.50 -39.00 20.89
CA LEU A 513 -19.85 -40.20 20.14
C LEU A 513 -20.07 -41.40 21.07
N GLN A 514 -19.17 -41.61 22.03
CA GLN A 514 -19.34 -42.65 23.05
C GLN A 514 -20.64 -42.46 23.84
N ALA A 515 -20.94 -41.23 24.27
CA ALA A 515 -22.20 -40.92 24.94
C ALA A 515 -23.43 -41.27 24.10
N MET A 516 -23.43 -40.80 22.84
CA MET A 516 -24.54 -41.01 21.91
C MET A 516 -24.74 -42.49 21.57
N VAL A 517 -23.66 -43.26 21.40
CA VAL A 517 -23.75 -44.71 21.15
C VAL A 517 -24.34 -45.45 22.36
N ILE A 518 -23.94 -45.10 23.58
CA ILE A 518 -24.47 -45.70 24.81
C ILE A 518 -25.97 -45.38 24.96
N ILE A 519 -26.39 -44.15 24.66
CA ILE A 519 -27.80 -43.75 24.70
C ILE A 519 -28.60 -44.46 23.60
N ALA A 520 -28.05 -44.53 22.38
CA ALA A 520 -28.70 -45.18 21.24
C ALA A 520 -28.92 -46.69 21.46
N TRP A 521 -28.00 -47.37 22.14
CA TRP A 521 -28.11 -48.82 22.40
C TRP A 521 -29.08 -49.17 23.54
N ASN A 522 -29.47 -48.20 24.37
CA ASN A 522 -30.28 -48.40 25.57
C ASN A 522 -31.70 -47.79 25.49
N GLY A 523 -32.21 -47.51 24.29
CA GLY A 523 -33.57 -47.00 24.09
C GLY A 523 -33.67 -45.75 23.23
N GLY A 524 -32.55 -45.07 22.97
CA GLY A 524 -32.44 -44.00 21.98
C GLY A 524 -33.12 -42.68 22.35
N THR A 525 -33.73 -42.57 23.53
CA THR A 525 -34.33 -41.30 23.99
C THR A 525 -33.39 -40.57 24.97
N PRO A 526 -33.30 -39.22 24.91
CA PRO A 526 -32.43 -38.47 25.83
C PRO A 526 -32.77 -38.63 27.32
N SER A 527 -34.02 -39.02 27.63
CA SER A 527 -34.49 -39.31 28.99
C SER A 527 -33.90 -40.58 29.59
N ASP A 528 -33.38 -41.50 28.76
CA ASP A 528 -32.83 -42.78 29.22
C ASP A 528 -31.54 -42.61 30.04
N ILE A 529 -30.91 -41.44 30.00
CA ILE A 529 -29.74 -41.08 30.81
C ILE A 529 -30.06 -41.08 32.31
N PHE A 530 -31.31 -40.89 32.70
CA PHE A 530 -31.74 -40.90 34.11
C PHE A 530 -31.94 -42.32 34.67
N ASP A 531 -31.92 -43.35 33.83
CA ASP A 531 -31.88 -44.73 34.30
C ASP A 531 -30.50 -45.04 34.90
N ARG A 532 -30.49 -45.65 36.08
CA ARG A 532 -29.30 -45.94 36.87
C ARG A 532 -28.31 -46.84 36.12
N GLY A 533 -28.83 -47.74 35.27
CA GLY A 533 -28.03 -48.62 34.43
C GLY A 533 -27.29 -47.87 33.32
N VAL A 534 -28.03 -47.05 32.56
CA VAL A 534 -27.51 -46.25 31.45
C VAL A 534 -26.59 -45.14 31.95
N PHE A 535 -26.94 -44.47 33.05
CA PHE A 535 -26.10 -43.45 33.68
C PHE A 535 -24.72 -44.02 34.05
N LYS A 536 -24.66 -45.21 34.66
CA LYS A 536 -23.41 -45.88 35.00
C LYS A 536 -22.56 -46.18 33.76
N GLN A 537 -23.19 -46.56 32.64
CA GLN A 537 -22.49 -46.80 31.39
C GLN A 537 -21.98 -45.50 30.77
N VAL A 538 -22.76 -44.41 30.78
CA VAL A 538 -22.35 -43.09 30.30
C VAL A 538 -21.16 -42.54 31.09
N LEU A 539 -21.05 -42.83 32.40
CA LEU A 539 -19.87 -42.46 33.20
C LEU A 539 -18.55 -43.09 32.70
N SER A 540 -18.59 -44.13 31.86
CA SER A 540 -17.38 -44.68 31.20
C SER A 540 -16.64 -43.66 30.33
N ILE A 541 -17.31 -42.58 29.91
CA ILE A 541 -16.71 -41.45 29.19
C ILE A 541 -15.57 -40.84 29.99
N PHE A 542 -15.64 -40.81 31.33
CA PHE A 542 -14.56 -40.28 32.16
C PHE A 542 -13.28 -41.14 32.09
N ILE A 543 -13.42 -42.45 31.90
CA ILE A 543 -12.28 -43.36 31.70
C ILE A 543 -11.65 -43.10 30.34
N THR A 544 -12.47 -43.00 29.28
CA THR A 544 -11.98 -42.64 27.94
C THR A 544 -11.32 -41.27 27.91
N ALA A 545 -11.86 -40.29 28.63
CA ALA A 545 -11.28 -38.96 28.74
C ALA A 545 -9.91 -38.98 29.44
N ALA A 546 -9.74 -39.82 30.46
CA ALA A 546 -8.44 -40.01 31.12
C ALA A 546 -7.41 -40.63 30.17
N ILE A 547 -7.80 -41.64 29.38
CA ILE A 547 -6.93 -42.28 28.37
C ILE A 547 -6.53 -41.28 27.28
N LEU A 548 -7.46 -40.49 26.77
CA LEU A 548 -7.19 -39.45 25.77
C LEU A 548 -6.23 -38.38 26.31
N LYS A 549 -6.38 -37.97 27.57
CA LYS A 549 -5.44 -37.04 28.23
C LYS A 549 -4.04 -37.63 28.44
N LEU A 550 -3.94 -38.92 28.77
CA LEU A 550 -2.65 -39.61 28.86
C LEU A 550 -1.96 -39.70 27.50
N GLY A 551 -2.71 -40.03 26.45
CA GLY A 551 -2.22 -40.05 25.07
C GLY A 551 -1.74 -38.66 24.60
N GLN A 552 -2.47 -37.60 24.97
CA GLN A 552 -2.04 -36.21 24.74
C GLN A 552 -0.70 -35.94 25.44
N GLY A 553 -0.58 -36.27 26.73
CA GLY A 553 0.65 -36.11 27.50
C GLY A 553 1.87 -36.81 26.87
N GLY A 554 1.68 -38.05 26.39
CA GLY A 554 2.71 -38.80 25.67
C GLY A 554 3.14 -38.14 24.36
N CYS A 555 2.19 -37.69 23.55
CA CYS A 555 2.47 -36.93 22.32
C CYS A 555 3.22 -35.61 22.59
N TYR A 556 2.90 -34.90 23.67
CA TYR A 556 3.62 -33.70 24.09
C TYR A 556 5.07 -34.01 24.49
N ALA A 557 5.30 -35.11 25.21
CA ALA A 557 6.64 -35.52 25.64
C ALA A 557 7.54 -35.92 24.45
N VAL A 558 7.05 -36.76 23.54
CA VAL A 558 7.80 -37.18 22.34
C VAL A 558 8.15 -35.98 21.45
N ASN A 559 7.25 -35.01 21.34
CA ASN A 559 7.50 -33.84 20.50
C ASN A 559 8.46 -32.83 21.15
N GLN A 560 8.43 -32.66 22.47
CA GLN A 560 9.46 -31.90 23.19
C GLN A 560 10.85 -32.55 23.00
N GLN A 561 10.91 -33.87 22.99
CA GLN A 561 12.15 -34.62 22.78
C GLN A 561 12.68 -34.42 21.35
N ASN A 562 11.80 -34.45 20.33
CA ASN A 562 12.16 -34.12 18.94
C ASN A 562 12.60 -32.65 18.78
N LEU A 563 11.94 -31.70 19.45
CA LEU A 563 12.34 -30.29 19.48
C LEU A 563 13.69 -30.07 20.16
N LEU A 564 13.98 -30.79 21.24
CA LEU A 564 15.26 -30.77 21.95
C LEU A 564 16.39 -31.39 21.12
N VAL A 565 16.11 -32.47 20.38
CA VAL A 565 17.05 -33.12 19.47
C VAL A 565 17.37 -32.21 18.29
N SER A 566 16.37 -31.58 17.66
CA SER A 566 16.60 -30.57 16.60
C SER A 566 17.38 -29.35 17.10
N ARG A 567 17.13 -28.87 18.33
CA ARG A 567 17.94 -27.80 18.95
C ARG A 567 19.37 -28.22 19.28
N LYS A 568 19.61 -29.48 19.65
CA LYS A 568 20.96 -30.02 19.93
C LYS A 568 21.77 -30.23 18.65
N LEU A 569 21.15 -30.72 17.58
CA LEU A 569 21.79 -30.85 16.26
C LEU A 569 22.23 -29.49 15.70
N GLY A 570 21.37 -28.46 15.77
CA GLY A 570 21.74 -27.10 15.38
C GLY A 570 22.82 -26.44 16.25
N ARG A 571 23.06 -26.94 17.48
CA ARG A 571 24.12 -26.43 18.38
C ARG A 571 25.46 -27.16 18.20
N LEU A 572 25.45 -28.38 17.66
CA LEU A 572 26.65 -29.20 17.43
C LEU A 572 27.38 -28.83 16.12
N GLU A 573 26.68 -28.30 15.11
CA GLU A 573 27.31 -27.79 13.88
C GLU A 573 28.00 -26.42 14.05
N LEU A 574 27.81 -25.75 15.19
CA LEU A 574 28.46 -24.46 15.52
C LEU A 574 29.79 -24.58 16.28
N LYS A 575 30.35 -25.79 16.43
CA LYS A 575 31.75 -25.93 16.87
C LYS A 575 32.68 -25.91 15.65
N PRO A 576 33.53 -24.89 15.47
CA PRO A 576 34.54 -24.94 14.41
C PRO A 576 35.51 -26.09 14.69
N LYS A 577 35.57 -27.06 13.76
CA LYS A 577 36.63 -28.06 13.69
C LYS A 577 37.90 -27.39 13.16
N TYR A 578 38.77 -26.90 14.03
CA TYR A 578 40.20 -26.79 13.73
C TYR A 578 41.04 -27.04 15.00
N PRO A 579 42.03 -27.94 14.96
CA PRO A 579 43.02 -28.06 16.02
C PRO A 579 44.10 -27.00 15.80
N THR A 580 44.24 -26.05 16.73
CA THR A 580 45.42 -25.18 16.79
C THR A 580 46.62 -26.01 17.24
N LYS A 581 47.55 -26.29 16.32
CA LYS A 581 48.92 -26.69 16.69
C LYS A 581 49.61 -25.48 17.33
N PRO A 582 50.38 -25.66 18.42
CA PRO A 582 51.22 -24.61 18.95
C PRO A 582 52.51 -24.55 18.14
N THR A 583 52.87 -23.37 17.65
CA THR A 583 54.24 -23.09 17.20
C THR A 583 54.81 -22.03 18.12
N ILE A 584 55.98 -22.34 18.65
CA ILE A 584 56.87 -21.48 19.45
C ILE A 584 57.36 -20.33 18.58
#